data_AF-A0A485KRA0-F1
#
_entry.id   AF-A0A485KRA0-F1
#
_cell.length_a   1.000
_cell.length_b   1.000
_cell.length_c   1.000
_cell.angle_alpha   90.00
_cell.angle_beta   90.00
_cell.angle_gamma   90.00
#
_symmetry.space_group_name_H-M   'P 1'
#
loop_
_entity.id
_entity.type
_entity.pdbx_description
1 polymer ?
#
loop_
_entity_poly.entity_id
_entity_poly.type
_entity_poly.pdbx_seq_one_letter_code
_entity_poly.pdbx_strand_id
1 'polypeptide(L)'
;MAATISSHHVSKTCVAFLLNHPAPSQRQMPRTFAIPYSSPSPTRCASTIPLAALLNDAEKVCVRPSSPWKKESSVQDLVSFECVHEMIPSSIIDRISPAPQTHRSLCQVDGCATAAVSKGRCVRHGGGTRCVEPGCNKRTKRFRRCFLHGGFVYCNIEGCASKAKRFGRCWAHGGGSLCAESGCEKLAVKSGLCWTHGGGSRCRVQDCWRRSYKRCDFYCDEHFGCVQAGSSVECVSPL
;
A
#
# COMPACT_ATOMS: atom_id res chain seq x y z
N MET A 1 -16.23 58.21 -37.63
CA MET A 1 -16.62 58.98 -36.44
C MET A 1 -16.28 58.12 -35.23
N ALA A 2 -15.20 58.47 -34.54
CA ALA A 2 -14.67 57.73 -33.41
C ALA A 2 -15.50 58.02 -32.16
N ALA A 3 -15.89 56.99 -31.42
CA ALA A 3 -16.44 57.12 -30.08
C ALA A 3 -15.61 56.22 -29.14
N THR A 4 -14.73 56.88 -28.41
CA THR A 4 -13.94 56.38 -27.28
C THR A 4 -14.87 55.89 -26.16
N ILE A 5 -14.66 54.66 -25.68
CA ILE A 5 -15.27 54.18 -24.44
C ILE A 5 -14.16 53.94 -23.43
N SER A 6 -14.25 54.68 -22.33
CA SER A 6 -13.31 54.78 -21.23
C SER A 6 -13.11 53.49 -20.46
N SER A 7 -11.85 53.23 -20.13
CA SER A 7 -11.38 52.31 -19.10
C SER A 7 -11.96 52.66 -17.73
N HIS A 8 -12.75 51.78 -17.14
CA HIS A 8 -13.11 51.84 -15.72
C HIS A 8 -12.17 50.95 -14.90
N HIS A 9 -11.35 51.64 -14.11
CA HIS A 9 -10.50 51.11 -13.06
C HIS A 9 -11.38 50.67 -11.88
N VAL A 10 -11.52 49.37 -11.63
CA VAL A 10 -12.17 48.88 -10.40
C VAL A 10 -11.09 48.66 -9.35
N SER A 11 -11.03 49.60 -8.41
CA SER A 11 -10.16 49.58 -7.24
C SER A 11 -10.52 48.45 -6.30
N LYS A 12 -9.48 47.76 -5.83
CA LYS A 12 -9.52 46.79 -4.72
C LYS A 12 -9.91 47.53 -3.43
N THR A 13 -11.13 47.32 -2.95
CA THR A 13 -11.53 47.71 -1.59
C THR A 13 -11.98 46.47 -0.84
N CYS A 14 -11.19 46.12 0.17
CA CYS A 14 -11.53 45.23 1.26
C CYS A 14 -12.82 45.70 1.94
N VAL A 15 -13.82 44.84 2.01
CA VAL A 15 -14.87 44.93 3.04
C VAL A 15 -14.82 43.62 3.81
N ALA A 16 -14.26 43.72 5.02
CA ALA A 16 -14.36 42.71 6.04
C ALA A 16 -15.83 42.63 6.48
N PHE A 17 -16.49 41.52 6.19
CA PHE A 17 -17.80 41.21 6.77
C PHE A 17 -17.61 40.20 7.90
N LEU A 18 -17.78 40.72 9.11
CA LEU A 18 -17.81 39.98 10.37
C LEU A 18 -19.04 39.09 10.41
N LEU A 19 -18.85 37.77 10.39
CA LEU A 19 -19.81 36.84 10.98
C LEU A 19 -19.10 36.04 12.08
N ASN A 20 -19.48 36.39 13.29
CA ASN A 20 -19.23 35.67 14.54
C ASN A 20 -19.66 34.21 14.39
N HIS A 21 -18.69 33.30 14.31
CA HIS A 21 -18.93 31.88 14.59
C HIS A 21 -18.42 31.57 16.01
N PRO A 22 -19.28 31.10 16.93
CA PRO A 22 -18.87 30.73 18.28
C PRO A 22 -17.93 29.51 18.23
N ALA A 23 -16.86 29.59 19.02
CA ALA A 23 -15.83 28.56 19.15
C ALA A 23 -16.43 27.21 19.58
N PRO A 24 -15.91 26.07 19.08
CA PRO A 24 -16.26 24.77 19.61
C PRO A 24 -15.74 24.66 21.06
N SER A 25 -16.67 24.41 21.99
CA SER A 25 -16.39 24.19 23.40
C SER A 25 -15.38 23.06 23.58
N GLN A 26 -14.31 23.38 24.31
CA GLN A 26 -13.33 22.42 24.78
C GLN A 26 -14.05 21.36 25.63
N ARG A 27 -14.17 20.14 25.11
CA ARG A 27 -14.43 18.99 25.97
C ARG A 27 -13.17 18.75 26.79
N GLN A 28 -13.28 18.97 28.09
CA GLN A 28 -12.30 18.57 29.09
C GLN A 28 -12.06 17.06 28.98
N MET A 29 -10.82 16.69 28.68
CA MET A 29 -10.31 15.34 28.86
C MET A 29 -10.13 15.12 30.38
N PRO A 30 -10.64 14.05 31.01
CA PRO A 30 -10.28 13.75 32.38
C PRO A 30 -8.79 13.42 32.47
N ARG A 31 -8.11 14.08 33.40
CA ARG A 31 -6.71 13.82 33.78
C ARG A 31 -6.60 12.39 34.33
N THR A 32 -6.14 11.45 33.52
CA THR A 32 -5.69 10.15 34.03
C THR A 32 -4.29 10.30 34.58
N PHE A 33 -4.15 9.92 35.85
CA PHE A 33 -2.95 9.93 36.65
C PHE A 33 -1.78 9.21 35.97
N ALA A 34 -0.58 9.77 36.14
CA ALA A 34 0.68 9.11 35.82
C ALA A 34 0.85 7.87 36.72
N ILE A 35 0.95 6.69 36.10
CA ILE A 35 1.43 5.47 36.76
C ILE A 35 2.91 5.30 36.37
N PRO A 36 3.84 5.15 37.33
CA PRO A 36 5.24 4.88 37.03
C PRO A 36 5.38 3.44 36.50
N TYR A 37 5.76 3.30 35.23
CA TYR A 37 6.16 2.00 34.69
C TYR A 37 7.67 1.86 34.81
N SER A 38 8.08 1.15 35.86
CA SER A 38 9.44 0.67 36.06
C SER A 38 9.69 -0.56 35.16
N SER A 39 10.71 -0.48 34.32
CA SER A 39 11.21 -1.60 33.51
C SER A 39 11.80 -2.70 34.40
N PRO A 40 11.51 -4.00 34.16
CA PRO A 40 12.35 -5.07 34.66
C PRO A 40 13.29 -5.59 33.56
N SER A 41 14.59 -5.53 33.87
CA SER A 41 15.70 -6.20 33.19
C SER A 41 15.66 -7.73 33.43
N PRO A 42 16.39 -8.56 32.66
CA PRO A 42 16.18 -10.00 32.61
C PRO A 42 16.91 -10.72 33.75
N THR A 43 16.18 -11.45 34.58
CA THR A 43 16.76 -12.34 35.59
C THR A 43 16.80 -13.78 35.09
N ARG A 44 18.02 -14.30 34.98
CA ARG A 44 18.35 -15.72 34.84
C ARG A 44 17.78 -16.49 36.03
N CYS A 45 17.17 -17.64 35.77
CA CYS A 45 16.92 -18.65 36.80
C CYS A 45 17.60 -19.94 36.36
N ALA A 46 18.62 -20.34 37.11
CA ALA A 46 19.27 -21.63 37.04
C ALA A 46 19.08 -22.32 38.40
N SER A 47 18.60 -23.56 38.41
CA SER A 47 18.81 -24.54 39.49
C SER A 47 18.27 -25.94 39.10
N THR A 48 19.19 -26.81 38.66
CA THR A 48 19.54 -28.15 39.22
C THR A 48 18.39 -29.01 39.84
N ILE A 49 17.87 -30.07 39.18
CA ILE A 49 18.19 -31.55 39.23
C ILE A 49 17.58 -32.28 40.48
N PRO A 50 17.11 -33.57 40.45
CA PRO A 50 17.54 -34.76 39.65
C PRO A 50 16.44 -35.53 38.89
N LEU A 51 16.70 -36.18 37.76
CA LEU A 51 17.39 -37.47 37.47
C LEU A 51 16.67 -38.73 38.02
N ALA A 52 16.18 -39.53 37.05
CA ALA A 52 15.81 -40.96 37.07
C ALA A 52 14.30 -41.31 37.13
N ALA A 53 13.71 -41.52 35.94
CA ALA A 53 12.72 -42.57 35.62
C ALA A 53 12.48 -42.50 34.09
N LEU A 54 13.38 -43.08 33.31
CA LEU A 54 13.18 -44.36 32.61
C LEU A 54 12.12 -44.31 31.48
N LEU A 55 12.66 -44.14 30.27
CA LEU A 55 12.38 -44.89 29.04
C LEU A 55 10.93 -44.90 28.53
N ASN A 56 10.70 -44.15 27.45
CA ASN A 56 10.50 -44.76 26.14
C ASN A 56 10.68 -43.74 25.01
N ASP A 57 11.54 -44.11 24.08
CA ASP A 57 11.81 -43.43 22.82
C ASP A 57 10.55 -43.39 21.94
N ALA A 58 10.24 -42.20 21.43
CA ALA A 58 9.69 -42.04 20.09
C ALA A 58 9.91 -40.59 19.67
N GLU A 59 10.80 -40.41 18.72
CA GLU A 59 11.11 -39.17 18.03
C GLU A 59 9.82 -38.48 17.56
N LYS A 60 9.47 -37.36 18.19
CA LYS A 60 8.34 -36.53 17.75
C LYS A 60 8.85 -35.25 17.13
N VAL A 61 9.15 -35.35 15.84
CA VAL A 61 9.29 -34.23 14.92
C VAL A 61 8.07 -33.31 15.07
N CYS A 62 8.33 -32.03 15.33
CA CYS A 62 7.30 -30.98 15.36
C CYS A 62 6.79 -30.68 13.95
N VAL A 63 5.79 -31.42 13.49
CA VAL A 63 4.98 -31.06 12.32
C VAL A 63 4.04 -29.91 12.71
N ARG A 64 4.09 -28.81 11.94
CA ARG A 64 3.21 -27.64 12.09
C ARG A 64 1.74 -28.05 11.91
N PRO A 65 0.80 -27.58 12.75
CA PRO A 65 -0.62 -27.83 12.49
C PRO A 65 -1.10 -26.94 11.33
N SER A 66 -1.51 -27.59 10.23
CA SER A 66 -2.35 -26.98 9.21
C SER A 66 -3.80 -27.03 9.67
N SER A 67 -4.37 -25.89 10.06
CA SER A 67 -5.81 -25.80 10.30
C SER A 67 -6.62 -25.89 9.00
N PRO A 68 -7.85 -26.44 9.08
CA PRO A 68 -8.64 -26.88 7.94
C PRO A 68 -9.60 -25.79 7.47
N TRP A 69 -9.68 -25.62 6.16
CA TRP A 69 -10.55 -24.66 5.49
C TRP A 69 -11.23 -25.43 4.36
N LYS A 70 -12.21 -26.25 4.76
CA LYS A 70 -13.14 -26.89 3.82
C LYS A 70 -14.07 -25.81 3.28
N LYS A 71 -13.95 -25.55 1.98
CA LYS A 71 -15.04 -25.02 1.18
C LYS A 71 -15.81 -26.22 0.66
N GLU A 72 -17.07 -26.32 1.04
CA GLU A 72 -18.03 -27.16 0.32
C GLU A 72 -18.26 -26.49 -1.04
N SER A 73 -17.77 -27.13 -2.11
CA SER A 73 -18.15 -26.80 -3.48
C SER A 73 -18.22 -28.08 -4.26
N SER A 74 -19.42 -28.35 -4.78
CA SER A 74 -19.80 -29.39 -5.72
C SER A 74 -19.00 -29.29 -7.03
N VAL A 75 -17.72 -29.66 -6.95
CA VAL A 75 -16.78 -29.87 -8.04
C VAL A 75 -15.71 -30.85 -7.51
N GLN A 76 -16.13 -32.05 -7.12
CA GLN A 76 -15.23 -33.13 -6.71
C GLN A 76 -15.26 -34.35 -7.64
N ASP A 77 -15.98 -34.29 -8.77
CA ASP A 77 -16.09 -35.44 -9.67
C ASP A 77 -15.34 -35.33 -11.00
N LEU A 78 -14.42 -34.37 -11.18
CA LEU A 78 -13.64 -34.26 -12.44
C LEU A 78 -12.11 -34.15 -12.27
N VAL A 79 -11.55 -34.55 -11.14
CA VAL A 79 -10.09 -34.77 -11.03
C VAL A 79 -9.81 -36.09 -10.31
N SER A 80 -10.16 -37.17 -10.99
CA SER A 80 -9.51 -38.46 -10.82
C SER A 80 -8.75 -38.76 -12.11
N PHE A 81 -7.61 -38.10 -12.30
CA PHE A 81 -6.59 -38.60 -13.21
C PHE A 81 -5.26 -38.45 -12.48
N GLU A 82 -4.63 -39.58 -12.17
CA GLU A 82 -3.26 -39.63 -11.71
C GLU A 82 -2.39 -38.84 -12.68
N CYS A 83 -1.70 -37.81 -12.18
CA CYS A 83 -0.74 -37.06 -12.96
C CYS A 83 0.49 -37.94 -13.16
N VAL A 84 0.44 -38.83 -14.14
CA VAL A 84 1.63 -39.47 -14.69
C VAL A 84 2.44 -38.39 -15.40
N HIS A 85 3.61 -38.08 -14.84
CA HIS A 85 4.62 -37.22 -15.43
C HIS A 85 5.29 -37.96 -16.60
N GLU A 86 4.54 -38.27 -17.64
CA GLU A 86 5.10 -38.73 -18.91
C GLU A 86 5.52 -37.49 -19.70
N MET A 87 6.79 -37.45 -20.10
CA MET A 87 7.37 -36.36 -20.88
C MET A 87 6.64 -36.23 -22.21
N ILE A 88 5.91 -35.12 -22.40
CA ILE A 88 5.22 -34.82 -23.65
C ILE A 88 6.27 -34.70 -24.77
N PRO A 89 6.24 -35.54 -25.83
CA PRO A 89 7.18 -35.42 -26.94
C PRO A 89 6.97 -34.09 -27.67
N SER A 90 8.07 -33.47 -28.11
CA SER A 90 8.10 -32.13 -28.74
C SER A 90 7.15 -31.97 -29.93
N SER A 91 6.74 -33.07 -30.57
CA SER A 91 5.78 -33.11 -31.68
C SER A 91 4.33 -32.77 -31.32
N ILE A 92 3.97 -32.73 -30.02
CA ILE A 92 2.63 -32.34 -29.55
C ILE A 92 2.53 -30.84 -29.29
N ILE A 93 3.65 -30.16 -28.95
CA ILE A 93 3.65 -28.72 -28.64
C ILE A 93 3.26 -27.88 -29.87
N ASP A 94 3.62 -28.32 -31.08
CA ASP A 94 3.25 -27.64 -32.34
C ASP A 94 1.74 -27.69 -32.65
N ARG A 95 0.98 -28.58 -32.01
CA ARG A 95 -0.49 -28.71 -32.20
C ARG A 95 -1.31 -27.99 -31.13
N ILE A 96 -0.66 -27.45 -30.10
CA ILE A 96 -1.31 -26.58 -29.12
C ILE A 96 -1.41 -25.19 -29.75
N SER A 97 -2.52 -24.96 -30.45
CA SER A 97 -2.85 -23.62 -30.94
C SER A 97 -2.82 -22.64 -29.77
N PRO A 98 -2.09 -21.51 -29.86
CA PRO A 98 -2.07 -20.52 -28.81
C PRO A 98 -3.51 -20.09 -28.52
N ALA A 99 -3.86 -20.00 -27.22
CA ALA A 99 -5.16 -19.53 -26.78
C ALA A 99 -5.55 -18.27 -27.57
N PRO A 100 -6.81 -18.13 -28.01
CA PRO A 100 -7.23 -17.05 -28.90
C PRO A 100 -6.78 -15.73 -28.32
N GLN A 101 -5.90 -15.03 -29.05
CA GLN A 101 -5.43 -13.72 -28.66
C GLN A 101 -6.62 -12.76 -28.77
N THR A 102 -7.33 -12.58 -27.66
CA THR A 102 -8.39 -11.58 -27.56
C THR A 102 -7.76 -10.22 -27.75
N HIS A 103 -7.77 -9.73 -28.99
CA HIS A 103 -7.24 -8.43 -29.34
C HIS A 103 -8.05 -7.39 -28.55
N ARG A 104 -7.43 -6.81 -27.52
CA ARG A 104 -8.07 -5.77 -26.70
C ARG A 104 -8.34 -4.59 -27.62
N SER A 105 -9.62 -4.26 -27.81
CA SER A 105 -10.02 -3.14 -28.65
C SER A 105 -9.40 -1.83 -28.15
N LEU A 106 -9.10 -0.92 -29.09
CA LEU A 106 -8.58 0.40 -28.75
C LEU A 106 -9.69 1.29 -28.18
N CYS A 107 -9.29 2.36 -27.50
CA CYS A 107 -10.22 3.36 -27.02
C CYS A 107 -10.89 4.07 -28.20
N GLN A 108 -12.22 4.11 -28.21
CA GLN A 108 -13.03 4.73 -29.25
C GLN A 108 -12.99 6.28 -29.25
N VAL A 109 -12.16 6.88 -28.39
CA VAL A 109 -12.01 8.35 -28.40
C VAL A 109 -10.98 8.68 -29.45
N ASP A 110 -11.33 9.58 -30.37
CA ASP A 110 -10.45 9.99 -31.46
C ASP A 110 -9.07 10.41 -30.96
N GLY A 111 -8.03 9.92 -31.64
CA GLY A 111 -6.64 10.15 -31.26
C GLY A 111 -6.16 9.36 -30.02
N CYS A 112 -6.96 8.44 -29.47
CA CYS A 112 -6.57 7.66 -28.28
C CYS A 112 -6.12 6.24 -28.60
N ALA A 113 -4.80 6.03 -28.72
CA ALA A 113 -4.21 4.70 -28.95
C ALA A 113 -4.21 3.77 -27.71
N THR A 114 -4.73 4.20 -26.56
CA THR A 114 -4.74 3.34 -25.37
C THR A 114 -5.82 2.26 -25.46
N ALA A 115 -5.52 1.05 -24.99
CA ALA A 115 -6.50 -0.04 -24.96
C ALA A 115 -7.77 0.29 -24.15
N ALA A 116 -8.92 -0.11 -24.69
CA ALA A 116 -10.20 -0.05 -24.00
C ALA A 116 -10.23 -1.06 -22.85
N VAL A 117 -10.89 -0.64 -21.76
CA VAL A 117 -11.08 -1.46 -20.56
C VAL A 117 -12.51 -1.97 -20.49
N SER A 118 -13.48 -1.08 -20.71
CA SER A 118 -14.90 -1.43 -20.86
C SER A 118 -15.62 -0.33 -21.62
N LYS A 119 -16.78 -0.64 -22.19
CA LYS A 119 -17.61 0.32 -22.95
C LYS A 119 -16.85 0.99 -24.11
N GLY A 120 -15.88 0.28 -24.72
CA GLY A 120 -15.03 0.83 -25.79
C GLY A 120 -14.08 1.96 -25.36
N ARG A 121 -13.89 2.22 -24.05
CA ARG A 121 -13.07 3.33 -23.57
C ARG A 121 -11.94 2.89 -22.64
N CYS A 122 -10.83 3.61 -22.65
CA CYS A 122 -9.71 3.40 -21.73
C CYS A 122 -10.01 3.97 -20.34
N VAL A 123 -9.16 3.69 -19.35
CA VAL A 123 -9.33 4.16 -17.95
C VAL A 123 -9.53 5.68 -17.86
N ARG A 124 -8.79 6.44 -18.66
CA ARG A 124 -8.83 7.91 -18.70
C ARG A 124 -10.14 8.43 -19.29
N HIS A 125 -10.66 7.75 -20.30
CA HIS A 125 -11.88 8.14 -21.03
C HIS A 125 -13.15 7.49 -20.49
N GLY A 126 -13.14 7.00 -19.25
CA GLY A 126 -14.34 6.46 -18.60
C GLY A 126 -14.48 4.94 -18.63
N GLY A 127 -13.49 4.22 -19.15
CA GLY A 127 -13.39 2.77 -19.04
C GLY A 127 -13.25 2.31 -17.58
N GLY A 128 -13.88 1.18 -17.27
CA GLY A 128 -13.98 0.62 -15.92
C GLY A 128 -15.10 1.22 -15.06
N THR A 129 -15.42 0.55 -13.96
CA THR A 129 -16.53 0.92 -13.07
C THR A 129 -16.19 2.13 -12.18
N ARG A 130 -17.18 3.01 -12.00
CA ARG A 130 -17.12 4.23 -11.16
C ARG A 130 -17.86 4.02 -9.86
N CYS A 131 -17.55 4.89 -8.90
CA CYS A 131 -18.17 4.87 -7.59
C CYS A 131 -19.67 5.15 -7.72
N VAL A 132 -20.48 4.38 -7.01
CA VAL A 132 -21.94 4.55 -6.99
C VAL A 132 -22.38 5.82 -6.25
N GLU A 133 -21.53 6.34 -5.37
CA GLU A 133 -21.79 7.59 -4.65
C GLU A 133 -21.99 8.77 -5.62
N PRO A 134 -23.09 9.55 -5.48
CA PRO A 134 -23.37 10.69 -6.35
C PRO A 134 -22.21 11.69 -6.37
N GLY A 135 -21.85 12.16 -7.57
CA GLY A 135 -20.73 13.09 -7.77
C GLY A 135 -19.32 12.47 -7.69
N CYS A 136 -19.18 11.17 -7.41
CA CYS A 136 -17.87 10.54 -7.28
C CYS A 136 -17.38 9.85 -8.56
N ASN A 137 -16.44 10.49 -9.27
CA ASN A 137 -15.84 9.94 -10.50
C ASN A 137 -14.65 8.97 -10.26
N LYS A 138 -14.37 8.62 -9.00
CA LYS A 138 -13.26 7.73 -8.64
C LYS A 138 -13.50 6.31 -9.14
N ARG A 139 -12.46 5.69 -9.72
CA ARG A 139 -12.51 4.30 -10.18
C ARG A 139 -12.67 3.34 -9.01
N THR A 140 -13.42 2.27 -9.23
CA THR A 140 -13.66 1.23 -8.23
C THR A 140 -13.08 -0.09 -8.69
N LYS A 141 -12.53 -0.85 -7.75
CA LYS A 141 -12.07 -2.23 -7.99
C LYS A 141 -13.01 -3.27 -7.37
N ARG A 142 -13.72 -2.90 -6.30
CA ARG A 142 -14.59 -3.78 -5.52
C ARG A 142 -15.85 -3.02 -5.10
N PHE A 143 -16.95 -3.74 -4.89
CA PHE A 143 -18.22 -3.23 -4.32
C PHE A 143 -18.83 -2.00 -5.01
N ARG A 144 -18.43 -1.69 -6.26
CA ARG A 144 -18.79 -0.44 -6.97
C ARG A 144 -18.63 0.84 -6.13
N ARG A 145 -17.72 0.82 -5.15
CA ARG A 145 -17.39 1.97 -4.30
C ARG A 145 -15.90 2.25 -4.34
N CYS A 146 -15.54 3.52 -4.22
CA CYS A 146 -14.13 3.92 -4.18
C CYS A 146 -13.52 3.64 -2.80
N PHE A 147 -12.20 3.69 -2.66
CA PHE A 147 -11.53 3.43 -1.39
C PHE A 147 -12.04 4.31 -0.22
N LEU A 148 -12.43 5.56 -0.49
CA LEU A 148 -12.97 6.45 0.53
C LEU A 148 -14.43 6.13 0.88
N HIS A 149 -15.20 5.57 -0.05
CA HIS A 149 -16.62 5.29 0.12
C HIS A 149 -16.86 3.79 0.41
N GLY A 150 -15.90 3.05 0.98
CA GLY A 150 -16.10 1.64 1.36
C GLY A 150 -15.69 0.59 0.31
N GLY A 151 -14.94 0.98 -0.72
CA GLY A 151 -14.34 0.09 -1.72
C GLY A 151 -13.13 -0.71 -1.22
N PHE A 152 -13.15 -1.17 0.03
CA PHE A 152 -12.07 -1.90 0.69
C PHE A 152 -12.64 -3.04 1.54
N VAL A 153 -11.77 -3.95 1.99
CA VAL A 153 -12.10 -4.97 2.98
C VAL A 153 -11.18 -4.79 4.19
N TYR A 154 -11.61 -5.23 5.36
CA TYR A 154 -10.77 -5.26 6.55
C TYR A 154 -9.81 -6.45 6.51
N CYS A 155 -8.80 -6.39 7.37
CA CYS A 155 -7.86 -7.48 7.57
C CYS A 155 -8.60 -8.70 8.13
N ASN A 156 -8.35 -9.88 7.55
CA ASN A 156 -8.93 -11.15 8.01
C ASN A 156 -8.25 -11.72 9.27
N ILE A 157 -7.65 -10.86 10.10
CA ILE A 157 -7.10 -11.26 11.39
C ILE A 157 -8.08 -10.75 12.44
N GLU A 158 -8.51 -11.64 13.32
CA GLU A 158 -9.46 -11.33 14.39
C GLU A 158 -9.02 -10.09 15.18
N GLY A 159 -9.97 -9.18 15.43
CA GLY A 159 -9.71 -7.91 16.12
C GLY A 159 -8.96 -6.84 15.31
N CYS A 160 -8.56 -7.10 14.07
CA CYS A 160 -7.82 -6.11 13.27
C CYS A 160 -8.76 -5.18 12.47
N ALA A 161 -8.92 -3.94 12.92
CA ALA A 161 -9.68 -2.90 12.21
C ALA A 161 -8.91 -2.27 11.02
N SER A 162 -7.72 -2.76 10.67
CA SER A 162 -6.93 -2.20 9.58
C SER A 162 -7.44 -2.64 8.22
N LYS A 163 -7.35 -1.74 7.23
CA LYS A 163 -7.73 -2.04 5.84
C LYS A 163 -6.77 -3.04 5.21
N ALA A 164 -7.31 -4.07 4.58
CA ALA A 164 -6.52 -5.06 3.87
C ALA A 164 -5.94 -4.49 2.57
N LYS A 165 -4.78 -5.03 2.20
CA LYS A 165 -4.09 -4.73 0.95
C LYS A 165 -4.12 -5.95 0.04
N ARG A 166 -3.08 -6.79 0.08
CA ARG A 166 -3.06 -8.08 -0.63
C ARG A 166 -3.46 -9.22 0.31
N PHE A 167 -3.94 -10.33 -0.27
CA PHE A 167 -4.27 -11.56 0.46
C PHE A 167 -5.27 -11.40 1.64
N GLY A 168 -6.11 -10.36 1.60
CA GLY A 168 -7.05 -10.07 2.69
C GLY A 168 -6.39 -9.61 4.00
N ARG A 169 -5.10 -9.25 3.98
CA ARG A 169 -4.33 -8.86 5.17
C ARG A 169 -3.87 -7.40 5.09
N CYS A 170 -3.75 -6.73 6.24
CA CYS A 170 -3.22 -5.37 6.31
C CYS A 170 -1.68 -5.37 6.19
N TRP A 171 -1.06 -4.19 6.19
CA TRP A 171 0.40 -4.07 6.09
C TRP A 171 1.14 -4.84 7.20
N ALA A 172 0.68 -4.74 8.44
CA ALA A 172 1.28 -5.41 9.61
C ALA A 172 1.08 -6.94 9.59
N HIS A 173 -0.02 -7.42 9.03
CA HIS A 173 -0.38 -8.84 9.02
C HIS A 173 -0.01 -9.57 7.72
N GLY A 174 0.93 -9.05 6.92
CA GLY A 174 1.44 -9.72 5.73
C GLY A 174 0.74 -9.35 4.41
N GLY A 175 0.03 -8.23 4.36
CA GLY A 175 -0.52 -7.67 3.12
C GLY A 175 0.50 -6.89 2.28
N GLY A 176 1.72 -6.68 2.80
CA GLY A 176 2.86 -6.10 2.10
C GLY A 176 3.63 -7.14 1.26
N SER A 177 4.74 -6.74 0.65
CA SER A 177 5.72 -7.69 0.08
C SER A 177 6.96 -7.58 0.93
N LEU A 178 7.72 -8.67 1.07
CA LEU A 178 9.04 -8.60 1.64
C LEU A 178 10.01 -7.90 0.69
N CYS A 179 11.10 -7.41 1.24
CA CYS A 179 12.22 -6.87 0.50
C CYS A 179 12.82 -7.97 -0.38
N ALA A 180 13.16 -7.62 -1.62
CA ALA A 180 13.77 -8.53 -2.59
C ALA A 180 15.22 -8.90 -2.24
N GLU A 181 15.86 -8.09 -1.39
CA GLU A 181 17.20 -8.39 -0.85
C GLU A 181 17.21 -9.72 -0.07
N SER A 182 18.19 -10.57 -0.36
CA SER A 182 18.32 -11.88 0.27
C SER A 182 18.47 -11.75 1.79
N GLY A 183 17.68 -12.52 2.54
CA GLY A 183 17.70 -12.50 4.02
C GLY A 183 17.02 -11.29 4.66
N CYS A 184 16.35 -10.42 3.88
CA CYS A 184 15.65 -9.26 4.44
C CYS A 184 14.16 -9.53 4.71
N GLU A 185 13.79 -9.61 5.98
CA GLU A 185 12.40 -9.79 6.41
C GLU A 185 11.60 -8.47 6.45
N LYS A 186 12.24 -7.33 6.14
CA LYS A 186 11.56 -6.03 6.14
C LYS A 186 10.61 -5.93 4.96
N LEU A 187 9.53 -5.19 5.14
CA LEU A 187 8.56 -4.95 4.07
C LEU A 187 9.11 -3.99 3.02
N ALA A 188 8.92 -4.36 1.76
CA ALA A 188 9.21 -3.54 0.59
C ALA A 188 8.25 -2.35 0.52
N VAL A 189 8.81 -1.16 0.34
CA VAL A 189 8.06 0.10 0.25
C VAL A 189 7.80 0.47 -1.21
N LYS A 190 8.86 0.48 -2.01
CA LYS A 190 8.84 0.76 -3.46
C LYS A 190 9.87 -0.14 -4.13
N SER A 191 9.68 -0.40 -5.44
CA SER A 191 10.62 -1.18 -6.27
C SER A 191 11.03 -2.54 -5.70
N GLY A 192 10.16 -3.17 -4.89
CA GLY A 192 10.45 -4.46 -4.27
C GLY A 192 11.46 -4.39 -3.11
N LEU A 193 11.93 -3.21 -2.70
CA LEU A 193 12.98 -3.07 -1.69
C LEU A 193 12.44 -2.35 -0.44
N CYS A 194 13.03 -2.62 0.72
CA CYS A 194 12.74 -1.89 1.95
C CYS A 194 13.49 -0.55 2.00
N TRP A 195 13.21 0.30 2.99
CA TRP A 195 13.85 1.61 3.12
C TRP A 195 15.38 1.57 3.17
N THR A 196 15.97 0.55 3.81
CA THR A 196 17.43 0.41 3.92
C THR A 196 18.05 -0.02 2.60
N HIS A 197 17.35 -0.87 1.83
CA HIS A 197 17.83 -1.42 0.55
C HIS A 197 17.33 -0.63 -0.68
N GLY A 198 16.94 0.65 -0.54
CA GLY A 198 16.62 1.51 -1.70
C GLY A 198 15.14 1.62 -2.08
N GLY A 199 14.21 1.13 -1.25
CA GLY A 199 12.77 1.28 -1.44
C GLY A 199 12.20 2.68 -1.15
N GLY A 200 13.04 3.66 -0.86
CA GLY A 200 12.67 5.03 -0.54
C GLY A 200 13.66 6.02 -1.15
N SER A 201 13.24 7.27 -1.27
CA SER A 201 14.11 8.32 -1.81
C SER A 201 15.11 8.80 -0.74
N ARG A 202 16.36 9.02 -1.16
CA ARG A 202 17.41 9.66 -0.36
C ARG A 202 17.50 11.13 -0.72
N CYS A 203 18.07 11.92 0.17
CA CYS A 203 18.33 13.32 -0.08
C CYS A 203 19.18 13.51 -1.35
N ARG A 204 18.89 14.55 -2.14
CA ARG A 204 19.67 14.91 -3.35
C ARG A 204 21.05 15.50 -3.05
N VAL A 205 21.24 16.09 -1.87
CA VAL A 205 22.56 16.58 -1.43
C VAL A 205 23.52 15.39 -1.32
N GLN A 206 24.72 15.55 -1.89
CA GLN A 206 25.77 14.52 -1.82
C GLN A 206 26.10 14.17 -0.36
N ASP A 207 26.46 12.90 -0.14
CA ASP A 207 26.77 12.32 1.18
C ASP A 207 25.65 12.42 2.23
N CYS A 208 24.45 12.85 1.84
CA CYS A 208 23.28 12.88 2.71
C CYS A 208 22.41 11.63 2.54
N TRP A 209 22.53 10.70 3.47
CA TRP A 209 21.74 9.45 3.48
C TRP A 209 20.36 9.59 4.13
N ARG A 210 19.97 10.81 4.54
CA ARG A 210 18.68 11.08 5.17
C ARG A 210 17.54 10.81 4.19
N ARG A 211 16.40 10.44 4.76
CA ARG A 211 15.17 10.19 4.02
C ARG A 211 14.69 11.47 3.34
N SER A 212 14.19 11.34 2.12
CA SER A 212 13.55 12.44 1.41
C SER A 212 12.19 12.00 0.86
N TYR A 213 11.36 12.99 0.56
CA TYR A 213 10.04 12.79 -0.01
C TYR A 213 9.87 13.68 -1.21
N LYS A 214 8.98 13.28 -2.14
CA LYS A 214 8.67 14.09 -3.33
C LYS A 214 8.15 15.49 -2.96
N ARG A 215 7.42 15.62 -1.83
CA ARG A 215 6.91 16.92 -1.34
C ARG A 215 8.02 17.91 -0.96
N CYS A 216 9.21 17.40 -0.63
CA CYS A 216 10.38 18.18 -0.26
C CYS A 216 11.38 18.22 -1.43
N ASP A 217 10.92 18.06 -2.68
CA ASP A 217 11.75 17.98 -3.89
C ASP A 217 12.95 17.01 -3.81
N PHE A 218 12.76 15.91 -3.06
CA PHE A 218 13.78 14.90 -2.76
C PHE A 218 14.97 15.42 -1.94
N TYR A 219 14.82 16.52 -1.23
CA TYR A 219 15.68 16.94 -0.13
C TYR A 219 15.17 16.37 1.20
N CYS A 220 16.06 16.16 2.16
CA CYS A 220 15.66 15.87 3.54
C CYS A 220 15.09 17.12 4.20
N ASP A 221 14.39 17.00 5.33
CA ASP A 221 13.71 18.14 5.95
C ASP A 221 14.67 19.30 6.30
N GLU A 222 15.93 18.99 6.64
CA GLU A 222 17.00 19.96 6.89
C GLU A 222 17.44 20.69 5.61
N HIS A 223 17.80 19.94 4.56
CA HIS A 223 18.24 20.54 3.30
C HIS A 223 17.10 21.20 2.52
N PHE A 224 15.86 20.75 2.70
CA PHE A 224 14.70 21.38 2.08
C PHE A 224 14.48 22.80 2.61
N GLY A 225 14.72 23.02 3.91
CA GLY A 225 14.71 24.36 4.51
C GLY A 225 15.76 25.30 3.91
N CYS A 226 16.98 24.80 3.71
CA CYS A 226 18.06 25.59 3.09
C CYS A 226 17.77 25.95 1.63
N VAL A 227 17.22 25.02 0.83
CA VAL A 227 16.88 25.27 -0.58
C VAL A 227 15.80 26.34 -0.72
N GLN A 228 14.81 26.38 0.18
CA GLN A 228 13.78 27.43 0.16
C GLN A 228 14.29 28.80 0.61
N ALA A 229 15.32 28.84 1.45
CA ALA A 229 15.93 30.08 1.94
C ALA A 229 16.91 30.72 0.94
N GLY A 230 17.13 30.13 -0.24
CA GLY A 230 17.97 30.70 -1.28
C GLY A 230 19.47 30.68 -0.98
N SER A 231 19.94 29.89 -0.01
CA SER A 231 21.37 29.70 0.20
C SER A 231 21.92 28.71 -0.82
N SER A 232 22.90 29.15 -1.61
CA SER A 232 23.68 28.27 -2.47
C SER A 232 24.38 27.21 -1.61
N VAL A 233 24.21 25.97 -2.04
CA VAL A 233 24.45 24.74 -1.29
C VAL A 233 25.93 24.52 -1.04
N GLU A 234 26.45 25.04 0.07
CA GLU A 234 27.75 24.63 0.63
C GLU A 234 27.51 24.22 2.09
N CYS A 235 26.63 23.23 2.30
CA CYS A 235 26.48 22.57 3.59
C CYS A 235 27.62 21.56 3.74
N VAL A 236 28.84 22.06 3.95
CA VAL A 236 29.99 21.23 4.33
C VAL A 236 29.74 20.77 5.76
N SER A 237 29.66 19.45 5.95
CA SER A 237 29.49 18.79 7.25
C SER A 237 30.57 19.22 8.26
N PRO A 238 30.27 19.32 9.58
CA PRO A 238 31.31 19.45 10.59
C PRO A 238 32.13 18.15 10.65
N LEU A 239 33.47 18.29 10.65
CA LEU A 239 34.45 17.23 10.87
C LEU A 239 34.36 16.63 12.28
#